data_AF-A0A7S3TSP0-F1
#
_entry.id   AF-A0A7S3TSP0-F1
#
_cell.length_a   1.000
_cell.length_b   1.000
_cell.length_c   1.000
_cell.angle_alpha   90.00
_cell.angle_beta   90.00
_cell.angle_gamma   90.00
#
_symmetry.space_group_name_H-M   'P 1'
#
loop_
_entity.id
_entity.type
_entity.pdbx_description
1 polymer ?
#
loop_
_entity_poly.entity_id
_entity_poly.type
_entity_poly.pdbx_seq_one_letter_code
_entity_poly.pdbx_strand_id
1 'polypeptide(L)'
;LRTLTWNVAAVNNNPFEYWITHPNPAYKKLMEDVEHYIVSPGAEDVRVDSLFTDVMFRQVMSKMKQAGLEQLDVVEKLWESSYRSRLVVSEFLKDAEIGKKRLASMPDRVTNTIQLPNGETVFRPTVINCYDEELGTLDAWFEKWLAFFFDKEVDLDGKGPRPVYSLL
;
A
#
# COMPACT_ATOMS: atom_id res chain seq x y z
N LEU A 1 8.18 -4.88 15.91
CA LEU A 1 6.77 -4.57 15.56
C LEU A 1 5.91 -5.79 15.91
N ARG A 2 4.80 -5.66 16.65
CA ARG A 2 3.83 -6.78 16.82
C ARG A 2 2.78 -6.65 15.74
N THR A 3 3.04 -7.23 14.58
CA THR A 3 2.08 -7.24 13.46
C THR A 3 1.04 -8.32 13.70
N LEU A 4 -0.24 -7.99 13.51
CA LEU A 4 -1.26 -8.99 13.26
C LEU A 4 -1.14 -9.38 11.79
N THR A 5 -0.99 -10.67 11.50
CA THR A 5 -1.11 -11.19 10.14
C THR A 5 -2.54 -11.64 9.93
N TRP A 6 -3.22 -11.10 8.92
CA TRP A 6 -4.58 -11.50 8.57
C TRP A 6 -4.52 -12.14 7.19
N ASN A 7 -4.93 -13.41 7.15
CA ASN A 7 -4.98 -14.20 5.95
C ASN A 7 -6.40 -14.15 5.40
N VAL A 8 -6.68 -13.16 4.55
CA VAL A 8 -8.00 -13.02 3.90
C VAL A 8 -7.82 -13.31 2.42
N ALA A 9 -8.19 -14.52 1.99
CA ALA A 9 -8.23 -14.90 0.57
C ALA A 9 -9.57 -14.44 -0.06
N ALA A 10 -9.93 -13.16 0.08
CA ALA A 10 -11.14 -12.60 -0.51
C ALA A 10 -10.81 -11.56 -1.58
N VAL A 11 -11.80 -11.20 -2.41
CA VAL A 11 -11.67 -10.12 -3.41
C VAL A 11 -11.30 -8.78 -2.74
N ASN A 12 -11.60 -8.64 -1.45
CA ASN A 12 -11.11 -7.57 -0.60
C ASN A 12 -10.18 -8.13 0.48
N ASN A 13 -8.97 -7.59 0.55
CA ASN A 13 -7.96 -7.98 1.53
C ASN A 13 -7.89 -7.00 2.72
N ASN A 14 -8.82 -6.04 2.80
CA ASN A 14 -8.91 -5.09 3.90
C ASN A 14 -9.48 -5.79 5.15
N PRO A 15 -8.66 -6.03 6.19
CA PRO A 15 -9.13 -6.67 7.43
C PRO A 15 -10.20 -5.86 8.16
N PHE A 16 -10.29 -4.55 7.90
CA PHE A 16 -11.21 -3.65 8.59
C PHE A 16 -12.56 -3.48 7.87
N GLU A 17 -12.76 -4.12 6.71
CA GLU A 17 -14.04 -4.04 6.01
C GLU A 17 -15.14 -4.88 6.68
N TYR A 18 -14.78 -5.99 7.31
CA TYR A 18 -15.74 -6.93 7.89
C TYR A 18 -15.55 -7.07 9.39
N TRP A 19 -16.58 -6.66 10.13
CA TRP A 19 -16.67 -6.94 11.55
C TRP A 19 -17.17 -8.38 11.74
N ILE A 20 -16.35 -9.26 12.31
CA ILE A 20 -16.77 -10.63 12.64
C ILE A 20 -17.00 -10.78 14.13
N THR A 21 -17.90 -11.69 14.50
CA THR A 21 -18.01 -12.13 15.89
C THR A 21 -16.80 -13.02 16.20
N HIS A 22 -15.92 -12.56 17.09
CA HIS A 22 -14.73 -13.30 17.48
C HIS A 22 -14.66 -13.44 19.02
N PRO A 23 -14.35 -14.63 19.56
CA PRO A 23 -14.36 -14.86 21.02
C PRO A 23 -13.23 -14.13 21.76
N ASN A 24 -12.14 -13.76 21.07
CA ASN A 24 -11.04 -13.01 21.66
C ASN A 24 -11.43 -11.53 21.88
N PRO A 25 -11.48 -11.03 23.13
CA PRO A 25 -11.82 -9.63 23.41
C PRO A 25 -10.81 -8.62 22.81
N ALA A 26 -9.56 -9.03 22.59
CA ALA A 26 -8.55 -8.17 21.96
C ALA A 26 -8.88 -7.86 20.49
N TYR A 27 -9.59 -8.75 19.79
CA TYR A 27 -10.06 -8.49 18.42
C TYR A 27 -11.07 -7.33 18.42
N LYS A 28 -12.07 -7.39 19.30
CA LYS A 28 -13.09 -6.35 19.38
C LYS A 28 -12.46 -4.99 19.66
N LYS A 29 -11.57 -4.93 20.66
CA LYS A 29 -10.85 -3.70 21.00
C LYS A 29 -10.06 -3.16 19.81
N LEU A 30 -9.33 -4.03 19.08
CA LEU A 30 -8.57 -3.62 17.89
C LEU A 30 -9.48 -2.98 16.83
N MET A 31 -10.63 -3.60 16.53
CA MET A 31 -11.58 -3.07 15.54
C MET A 31 -12.15 -1.72 15.97
N GLU A 32 -12.55 -1.58 17.24
CA GLU A 32 -13.07 -0.33 17.80
C GLU A 32 -12.00 0.78 17.82
N ASP A 33 -10.75 0.45 18.18
CA ASP A 33 -9.64 1.41 18.18
C ASP A 33 -9.34 1.90 16.76
N VAL A 34 -9.36 1.02 15.76
CA VAL A 34 -9.15 1.38 14.35
C VAL A 34 -10.32 2.23 13.83
N GLU A 35 -11.56 1.84 14.11
CA GLU A 35 -12.74 2.65 13.76
C GLU A 35 -12.63 4.05 14.37
N HIS A 36 -12.34 4.14 15.67
CA HIS A 36 -12.18 5.41 16.37
C HIS A 36 -11.08 6.27 15.74
N TYR A 37 -9.91 5.68 15.44
CA TYR A 37 -8.81 6.39 14.79
C TYR A 37 -9.23 6.90 13.40
N ILE A 38 -9.91 6.10 12.59
CA ILE A 38 -10.37 6.54 11.27
C ILE A 38 -11.44 7.62 11.37
N VAL A 39 -12.40 7.49 12.30
CA VAL A 39 -13.51 8.46 12.46
C VAL A 39 -13.01 9.78 13.03
N SER A 40 -12.23 9.73 14.12
CA SER A 40 -11.74 10.88 14.87
C SER A 40 -10.28 10.70 15.29
N PRO A 41 -9.33 10.86 14.35
CA PRO A 41 -7.89 10.61 14.59
C PRO A 41 -7.27 11.58 15.60
N GLY A 42 -7.85 12.77 15.79
CA GLY A 42 -7.38 13.75 16.77
C GLY A 42 -5.92 14.14 16.55
N ALA A 43 -5.11 14.10 17.61
CA ALA A 43 -3.69 14.43 17.56
C ALA A 43 -2.83 13.39 16.82
N GLU A 44 -3.36 12.18 16.61
CA GLU A 44 -2.66 11.11 15.88
C GLU A 44 -2.83 11.27 14.36
N ASP A 45 -3.62 12.24 13.88
CA ASP A 45 -3.68 12.58 12.46
C ASP A 45 -2.43 13.37 12.05
N VAL A 46 -1.42 12.63 11.61
CA VAL A 46 -0.14 13.20 11.19
C VAL A 46 -0.15 13.60 9.73
N ARG A 47 0.86 14.36 9.30
CA ARG A 47 1.05 14.72 7.90
C ARG A 47 1.55 13.54 7.08
N VAL A 48 1.16 13.47 5.81
CA VAL A 48 1.63 12.44 4.87
C VAL A 48 3.16 12.42 4.80
N ASP A 49 3.83 13.57 4.77
CA ASP A 49 5.29 13.64 4.69
C ASP A 49 6.05 13.24 5.97
N SER A 50 5.34 13.00 7.08
CA SER A 50 5.93 12.35 8.26
C SER A 50 6.02 10.82 8.13
N LEU A 51 5.25 10.22 7.21
CA LEU A 51 5.28 8.79 6.91
C LEU A 51 5.97 8.53 5.57
N PHE A 52 5.47 9.12 4.49
CA PHE A 52 6.07 9.03 3.17
C PHE A 52 6.93 10.26 2.92
N THR A 53 8.19 10.19 3.35
CA THR A 53 9.09 11.35 3.40
C THR A 53 9.51 11.83 2.00
N ASP A 54 10.04 13.06 1.91
CA ASP A 54 10.65 13.58 0.68
C ASP A 54 11.82 12.72 0.16
N VAL A 55 12.48 11.95 1.04
CA VAL A 55 13.52 11.00 0.63
C VAL A 55 12.89 9.82 -0.10
N MET A 56 11.86 9.21 0.48
CA MET A 56 11.11 8.11 -0.12
C MET A 56 10.47 8.52 -1.45
N PHE A 57 9.84 9.71 -1.49
CA PHE A 57 9.28 10.27 -2.70
C PHE A 57 10.33 10.38 -3.82
N ARG A 58 11.51 10.94 -3.54
CA ARG A 58 12.60 11.06 -4.53
C ARG A 58 13.12 9.70 -5.00
N GLN A 59 13.15 8.68 -4.14
CA GLN A 59 13.52 7.33 -4.52
C GLN A 59 12.50 6.72 -5.50
N VAL A 60 11.20 6.90 -5.24
CA VAL A 60 10.13 6.50 -6.18
C VAL A 60 10.27 7.24 -7.50
N MET A 61 10.42 8.56 -7.48
CA MET A 61 10.61 9.38 -8.70
C MET A 61 11.82 8.94 -9.53
N SER A 62 12.94 8.60 -8.87
CA SER A 62 14.12 8.05 -9.54
C SER A 62 13.82 6.74 -10.23
N LYS A 63 13.10 5.81 -9.58
CA LYS A 63 12.70 4.53 -10.17
C LYS A 63 11.72 4.72 -11.33
N MET A 64 10.72 5.60 -11.19
CA MET A 64 9.79 5.95 -12.26
C MET A 64 10.51 6.52 -13.49
N LYS A 65 11.51 7.39 -13.28
CA LYS A 65 12.34 7.95 -14.35
C LYS A 65 13.18 6.88 -15.04
N GLN A 66 13.80 5.96 -14.29
CA GLN A 66 14.57 4.84 -14.85
C GLN A 66 13.67 3.89 -15.66
N ALA A 67 12.42 3.69 -15.21
CA ALA A 67 11.39 2.95 -15.90
C ALA A 67 10.84 3.65 -17.16
N GLY A 68 11.24 4.89 -17.44
CA GLY A 68 10.78 5.66 -18.59
C GLY A 68 9.34 6.15 -18.47
N LEU A 69 8.80 6.26 -17.25
CA LEU A 69 7.46 6.80 -17.05
C LEU A 69 7.42 8.31 -17.35
N GLU A 70 6.33 8.75 -17.96
CA GLU A 70 6.13 10.13 -18.40
C GLU A 70 5.40 10.97 -17.34
N GLN A 71 5.31 12.29 -17.57
CA GLN A 71 4.58 13.26 -16.72
C GLN A 71 5.08 13.34 -15.26
N LEU A 72 6.36 13.06 -15.04
CA LEU A 72 6.98 13.10 -13.72
C LEU A 72 6.98 14.51 -13.10
N ASP A 73 7.03 15.55 -13.92
CA ASP A 73 6.90 16.94 -13.50
C ASP A 73 5.53 17.23 -12.86
N VAL A 74 4.47 16.62 -13.39
CA VAL A 74 3.11 16.74 -12.84
C VAL A 74 3.04 16.04 -11.48
N VAL A 75 3.64 14.86 -11.36
CA VAL A 75 3.69 14.09 -10.11
C VAL A 75 4.43 14.87 -9.02
N GLU A 76 5.61 15.41 -9.34
CA GLU A 76 6.41 16.24 -8.44
C GLU A 76 5.64 17.48 -7.98
N LYS A 77 5.03 18.21 -8.92
CA LYS A 77 4.21 19.37 -8.59
C LYS A 77 3.05 19.02 -7.64
N LEU A 78 2.35 17.92 -7.89
CA LEU A 78 1.24 17.47 -7.03
C LEU A 78 1.70 17.05 -5.64
N TRP A 79 2.88 16.41 -5.54
CA TRP A 79 3.50 16.10 -4.26
C TRP A 79 3.78 17.38 -3.47
N GLU A 80 4.50 18.32 -4.07
CA GLU A 80 4.93 19.56 -3.43
C GLU A 80 3.78 20.49 -3.05
N SER A 81 2.82 20.68 -3.96
CA SER A 81 1.76 21.68 -3.79
C SER A 81 0.53 21.17 -3.08
N SER A 82 0.42 19.85 -2.82
CA SER A 82 -0.79 19.26 -2.25
C SER A 82 -0.49 18.09 -1.33
N TYR A 83 -0.03 16.95 -1.86
CA TYR A 83 -0.15 15.68 -1.13
C TYR A 83 0.72 15.60 0.13
N ARG A 84 1.95 16.15 0.08
CA ARG A 84 2.90 16.04 1.19
C ARG A 84 2.41 16.65 2.50
N SER A 85 1.64 17.74 2.42
CA SER A 85 1.22 18.52 3.57
C SER A 85 -0.12 18.10 4.14
N ARG A 86 -0.84 17.19 3.47
CA ARG A 86 -2.15 16.71 3.92
C ARG A 86 -2.02 15.89 5.19
N LEU A 87 -3.06 15.90 6.01
CA LEU A 87 -3.26 14.93 7.08
C LEU A 87 -3.64 13.56 6.51
N VAL A 88 -3.04 12.51 7.06
CA VAL A 88 -3.14 11.13 6.55
C VAL A 88 -4.59 10.65 6.53
N VAL A 89 -5.33 10.83 7.63
CA VAL A 89 -6.70 10.32 7.74
C VAL A 89 -7.69 11.35 7.23
N SER A 90 -7.70 12.56 7.81
CA SER A 90 -8.78 13.52 7.55
C SER A 90 -8.76 14.14 6.17
N GLU A 91 -7.59 14.23 5.51
CA GLU A 91 -7.44 14.95 4.24
C GLU A 91 -6.93 14.10 3.07
N PHE A 92 -6.27 12.97 3.33
CA PHE A 92 -5.84 12.04 2.29
C PHE A 92 -6.76 10.82 2.19
N LEU A 93 -6.89 10.03 3.25
CA LEU A 93 -7.69 8.80 3.23
C LEU A 93 -9.19 9.06 3.00
N LYS A 94 -9.71 10.15 3.57
CA LYS A 94 -11.11 10.56 3.39
C LYS A 94 -11.37 11.42 2.14
N ASP A 95 -10.37 11.67 1.30
CA ASP A 95 -10.57 12.43 0.07
C ASP A 95 -11.40 11.61 -0.95
N ALA A 96 -12.61 12.10 -1.22
CA ALA A 96 -13.54 11.46 -2.14
C ALA A 96 -13.03 11.42 -3.60
N GLU A 97 -12.24 12.39 -4.05
CA GLU A 97 -11.70 12.44 -5.41
C GLU A 97 -10.58 11.40 -5.61
N ILE A 98 -9.75 11.17 -4.58
CA ILE A 98 -8.78 10.07 -4.58
C ILE A 98 -9.52 8.72 -4.62
N GLY A 99 -10.58 8.58 -3.83
CA GLY A 99 -11.39 7.36 -3.78
C GLY A 99 -12.14 7.05 -5.09
N LYS A 100 -12.77 8.05 -5.72
CA LYS A 100 -13.59 7.89 -6.95
C LYS A 100 -12.83 7.29 -8.12
N LYS A 101 -11.53 7.61 -8.24
CA LYS A 101 -10.71 7.20 -9.39
C LYS A 101 -10.11 5.79 -9.25
N ARG A 102 -10.45 5.05 -8.17
CA ARG A 102 -9.89 3.72 -7.86
C ARG A 102 -8.36 3.67 -7.85
N LEU A 103 -7.71 4.83 -7.69
CA LEU A 103 -6.25 4.99 -7.76
C LEU A 103 -5.53 4.17 -6.70
N ALA A 104 -6.16 3.99 -5.52
CA ALA A 104 -5.64 3.11 -4.47
C ALA A 104 -6.09 1.65 -4.67
N SER A 105 -7.37 1.43 -5.00
CA SER A 105 -7.95 0.07 -5.00
C SER A 105 -7.50 -0.82 -6.17
N MET A 106 -7.22 -0.25 -7.36
CA MET A 106 -6.81 -1.06 -8.51
C MET A 106 -5.38 -1.60 -8.33
N PRO A 107 -4.37 -0.77 -7.99
CA PRO A 107 -3.05 -1.29 -7.67
C PRO A 107 -3.07 -2.32 -6.55
N ASP A 108 -3.90 -2.10 -5.52
CA ASP A 108 -4.05 -3.06 -4.44
C ASP A 108 -4.55 -4.43 -4.92
N ARG A 109 -5.65 -4.45 -5.69
CA ARG A 109 -6.22 -5.70 -6.24
C ARG A 109 -5.28 -6.44 -7.18
N VAL A 110 -4.53 -5.71 -8.00
CA VAL A 110 -3.65 -6.30 -9.03
C VAL A 110 -2.36 -6.82 -8.43
N THR A 111 -1.83 -6.14 -7.40
CA THR A 111 -0.46 -6.42 -6.93
C THR A 111 -0.39 -7.11 -5.57
N ASN A 112 -1.47 -7.18 -4.78
CA ASN A 112 -1.41 -7.75 -3.43
C ASN A 112 -0.92 -9.20 -3.42
N THR A 113 -1.52 -10.03 -4.28
CA THR A 113 -1.20 -11.46 -4.43
C THR A 113 -1.27 -11.81 -5.91
N ILE A 114 -0.13 -12.05 -6.52
CA ILE A 114 0.00 -12.34 -7.96
C ILE A 114 0.14 -13.84 -8.13
N GLN A 115 -0.81 -14.46 -8.83
CA GLN A 115 -0.76 -15.88 -9.19
C GLN A 115 -0.05 -16.05 -10.53
N LEU A 116 0.99 -16.86 -10.56
CA LEU A 116 1.77 -17.13 -11.77
C LEU A 116 1.28 -18.41 -12.47
N PRO A 117 1.44 -18.53 -13.81
CA PRO A 117 0.98 -19.72 -14.56
C PRO A 117 1.65 -21.03 -14.14
N ASN A 118 2.83 -20.97 -13.53
CA ASN A 118 3.56 -22.13 -13.00
C ASN A 118 3.02 -22.62 -11.64
N GLY A 119 1.99 -21.98 -11.09
CA GLY A 119 1.40 -22.30 -9.79
C GLY A 119 2.08 -21.62 -8.60
N GLU A 120 3.12 -20.81 -8.82
CA GLU A 120 3.74 -20.00 -7.78
C GLU A 120 2.91 -18.74 -7.48
N THR A 121 3.07 -18.24 -6.26
CA THR A 121 2.43 -16.99 -5.83
C THR A 121 3.49 -15.98 -5.41
N VAL A 122 3.33 -14.74 -5.88
CA VAL A 122 4.17 -13.59 -5.52
C VAL A 122 3.35 -12.66 -4.63
N PHE A 123 3.85 -12.40 -3.42
CA PHE A 123 3.17 -11.55 -2.43
C PHE A 123 3.82 -10.17 -2.37
N ARG A 124 2.99 -9.12 -2.38
CA ARG A 124 3.47 -7.76 -2.11
C ARG A 124 3.91 -7.63 -0.65
N PRO A 125 4.96 -6.86 -0.33
CA PRO A 125 5.36 -6.55 1.05
C PRO A 125 4.25 -5.81 1.82
N THR A 126 3.40 -6.55 2.53
CA THR A 126 2.31 -6.02 3.34
C THR A 126 1.87 -7.03 4.41
N VAL A 127 1.11 -6.57 5.40
CA VAL A 127 0.63 -7.40 6.54
C VAL A 127 -0.70 -8.11 6.27
N ILE A 128 -1.30 -7.89 5.09
CA ILE A 128 -2.63 -8.38 4.71
C ILE A 128 -2.60 -9.53 3.69
N ASN A 129 -1.45 -10.19 3.53
CA ASN A 129 -1.27 -11.37 2.68
C ASN A 129 -0.24 -12.32 3.33
N CYS A 130 0.19 -13.37 2.60
CA CYS A 130 1.20 -14.32 3.06
C CYS A 130 2.65 -13.87 2.79
N TYR A 131 2.94 -12.57 2.75
CA TYR A 131 4.33 -12.11 2.67
C TYR A 131 5.10 -12.62 3.89
N ASP A 132 6.22 -13.31 3.64
CA ASP A 132 6.90 -14.15 4.62
C ASP A 132 8.14 -13.50 5.24
N GLU A 133 8.55 -12.34 4.75
CA GLU A 133 9.68 -11.58 5.29
C GLU A 133 9.25 -10.54 6.34
N GLU A 134 10.20 -10.11 7.16
CA GLU A 134 9.98 -9.14 8.24
C GLU A 134 9.75 -7.70 7.71
N LEU A 135 8.72 -7.04 8.25
CA LEU A 135 8.36 -5.64 7.98
C LEU A 135 8.48 -4.79 9.27
N GLY A 136 9.58 -4.97 10.01
CA GLY A 136 9.72 -4.49 11.39
C GLY A 136 9.77 -2.96 11.57
N THR A 137 10.08 -2.22 10.50
CA THR A 137 10.15 -0.75 10.47
C THR A 137 9.56 -0.22 9.17
N LEU A 138 9.22 1.08 9.17
CA LEU A 138 8.72 1.76 7.97
C LEU A 138 9.76 1.75 6.84
N ASP A 139 11.04 1.98 7.16
CA ASP A 139 12.12 1.96 6.16
C ASP A 139 12.31 0.57 5.57
N ALA A 140 12.33 -0.48 6.40
CA ALA A 140 12.47 -1.86 5.94
C ALA A 140 11.30 -2.28 5.04
N TRP A 141 10.08 -1.87 5.40
CA TRP A 141 8.91 -2.06 4.55
C TRP A 141 9.03 -1.31 3.23
N PHE A 142 9.42 -0.03 3.27
CA PHE A 142 9.51 0.82 2.10
C PHE A 142 10.55 0.31 1.09
N GLU A 143 11.73 -0.12 1.56
CA GLU A 143 12.76 -0.71 0.71
C GLU A 143 12.25 -1.95 -0.03
N LYS A 144 11.58 -2.85 0.70
CA LYS A 144 10.97 -4.06 0.12
C LYS A 144 9.88 -3.72 -0.87
N TRP A 145 9.01 -2.76 -0.53
CA TRP A 145 7.92 -2.31 -1.40
C TRP A 145 8.47 -1.68 -2.69
N LEU A 146 9.51 -0.86 -2.60
CA LEU A 146 10.13 -0.21 -3.75
C LEU A 146 10.78 -1.23 -4.69
N ALA A 147 11.53 -2.19 -4.14
CA ALA A 147 12.12 -3.29 -4.91
C ALA A 147 11.04 -4.18 -5.54
N PHE A 148 9.98 -4.48 -4.80
CA PHE A 148 8.85 -5.25 -5.31
C PHE A 148 8.20 -4.60 -6.53
N PHE A 149 7.99 -3.28 -6.53
CA PHE A 149 7.33 -2.62 -7.65
C PHE A 149 8.23 -2.49 -8.88
N PHE A 150 9.50 -2.12 -8.68
CA PHE A 150 10.37 -1.71 -9.79
C PHE A 150 11.41 -2.75 -10.21
N ASP A 151 11.81 -3.65 -9.31
CA ASP A 151 12.91 -4.60 -9.56
C ASP A 151 12.42 -6.05 -9.67
N LYS A 152 11.31 -6.40 -9.01
CA LYS A 152 10.69 -7.73 -9.16
C LYS A 152 10.01 -7.83 -10.52
N GLU A 153 10.37 -8.86 -11.26
CA GLU A 153 9.68 -9.23 -12.49
C GLU A 153 8.76 -10.43 -12.30
N VAL A 154 7.65 -10.43 -13.05
CA VAL A 154 6.65 -11.50 -13.09
C VAL A 154 6.29 -11.82 -14.54
N ASP A 155 6.03 -13.10 -14.84
CA ASP A 155 5.53 -13.54 -16.15
C ASP A 155 4.12 -14.12 -15.98
N LEU A 156 3.12 -13.38 -16.46
CA LEU A 156 1.70 -13.74 -16.31
C LEU A 156 1.12 -14.47 -17.51
N ASP A 157 1.72 -14.30 -18.69
CA ASP A 157 1.15 -14.73 -19.97
C ASP A 157 2.14 -15.50 -20.86
N GLY A 158 3.30 -15.88 -20.31
CA GLY A 158 4.36 -16.61 -21.02
C GLY A 158 5.08 -15.77 -22.07
N LYS A 159 4.88 -14.44 -22.06
CA LYS A 159 5.53 -13.50 -22.99
C LYS A 159 6.83 -12.93 -22.44
N GLY A 160 7.27 -13.43 -21.30
CA GLY A 160 8.50 -13.04 -20.63
C GLY A 160 8.26 -12.19 -19.39
N PRO A 161 9.28 -12.13 -18.51
CA PRO A 161 9.21 -11.40 -17.26
C PRO A 161 9.08 -9.90 -17.51
N ARG A 162 8.23 -9.25 -16.71
CA ARG A 162 8.03 -7.80 -16.72
C ARG A 162 7.96 -7.27 -15.29
N PRO A 163 8.46 -6.05 -15.02
CA PRO A 163 8.35 -5.43 -13.70
C PRO A 163 6.91 -5.34 -13.21
N VAL A 164 6.69 -5.49 -11.91
CA VAL A 164 5.34 -5.46 -11.31
C VAL A 164 4.60 -4.15 -11.59
N TYR A 165 5.29 -3.01 -11.63
CA TYR A 165 4.62 -1.73 -11.93
C TYR A 165 3.94 -1.70 -13.31
N SER A 166 4.36 -2.54 -14.26
CA SER A 166 3.77 -2.62 -15.60
C SER A 166 2.38 -3.27 -15.64
N LEU A 167 1.92 -3.79 -14.50
CA LEU A 167 0.57 -4.33 -14.34
C LEU A 167 -0.49 -3.26 -14.03
N LEU A 168 -0.04 -2.01 -13.79
CA LEU A 168 -0.88 -0.86 -13.48
C LEU A 168 -1.18 -0.02 -14.72
#